data_AF-A0A960A493-F1
#
_entry.id   AF-A0A960A493-F1
#
_cell.length_a   1.000
_cell.length_b   1.000
_cell.length_c   1.000
_cell.angle_alpha   90.00
_cell.angle_beta   90.00
_cell.angle_gamma   90.00
#
_symmetry.space_group_name_H-M   'P 1'
#
loop_
_entity.id
_entity.type
_entity.pdbx_description
1 polymer ?
#
loop_
_entity_poly.entity_id
_entity_poly.type
_entity_poly.pdbx_seq_one_letter_code
_entity_poly.pdbx_strand_id
1 'polypeptide(L)' 'ETEDTTIADLAVALGCGQIKSGAPARTDRVAKYNQLLRIEDDLDEAAVYAGRSAFPRFQG' A
#
# COMPACT_ATOMS: atom_id res chain seq x y z
N GLU A 1 -1.98 -15.96 6.46
CA GLU A 1 -0.99 -15.01 5.96
C GLU A 1 0.40 -15.37 6.36
N THR A 2 1.35 -15.01 5.50
CA THR A 2 2.79 -15.21 5.66
C THR A 2 3.45 -13.84 5.78
N GLU A 3 4.78 -13.77 5.88
CA GLU A 3 5.50 -12.49 5.87
C GLU A 3 5.70 -11.91 4.45
N ASP A 4 5.38 -12.68 3.40
CA ASP A 4 5.53 -12.28 2.00
C ASP A 4 4.86 -10.93 1.70
N THR A 5 5.56 -9.99 1.09
CA THR A 5 5.06 -8.62 0.88
C THR A 5 4.64 -8.35 -0.56
N THR A 6 4.59 -9.36 -1.43
CA THR A 6 4.39 -9.22 -2.88
C THR A 6 3.16 -8.37 -3.24
N ILE A 7 2.09 -8.45 -2.46
CA ILE A 7 0.87 -7.66 -2.70
C ILE A 7 1.05 -6.15 -2.48
N ALA A 8 2.01 -5.72 -1.65
CA ALA A 8 2.34 -4.31 -1.46
C ALA A 8 3.03 -3.76 -2.71
N ASP A 9 4.06 -4.45 -3.20
CA ASP A 9 4.78 -4.09 -4.43
C ASP A 9 3.84 -4.09 -5.64
N LEU A 10 2.98 -5.11 -5.77
CA LEU A 10 1.99 -5.19 -6.85
C LEU A 10 1.01 -4.01 -6.85
N ALA A 11 0.53 -3.60 -5.66
CA ALA A 11 -0.43 -2.50 -5.53
C ALA A 11 0.17 -1.15 -5.97
N VAL A 12 1.46 -0.92 -5.66
CA VAL A 12 2.18 0.30 -6.08
C VAL A 12 2.50 0.23 -7.58
N ALA A 13 3.05 -0.89 -8.06
CA ALA A 13 3.46 -1.05 -9.45
C ALA A 13 2.30 -0.87 -10.45
N LEU A 14 1.09 -1.31 -10.08
CA LEU A 14 -0.11 -1.16 -10.91
C LEU A 14 -0.88 0.14 -10.63
N GLY A 15 -0.42 0.99 -9.70
CA GLY A 15 -1.11 2.22 -9.33
C GLY A 15 -2.53 1.97 -8.82
N CYS A 16 -2.76 0.90 -8.05
CA CYS A 16 -4.11 0.50 -7.63
C CYS A 16 -4.82 1.55 -6.76
N GLY A 17 -4.06 2.40 -6.06
CA GLY A 17 -4.57 3.44 -5.15
C GLY A 17 -5.18 2.93 -3.84
N GLN A 18 -5.46 1.63 -3.74
CA GLN A 18 -5.99 0.97 -2.54
C GLN A 18 -5.34 -0.39 -2.34
N ILE A 19 -5.14 -0.78 -1.07
CA ILE A 19 -4.70 -2.11 -0.67
C ILE A 19 -5.42 -2.51 0.61
N LYS A 20 -5.77 -3.80 0.72
CA LYS A 20 -6.36 -4.38 1.92
C LYS A 20 -5.51 -5.54 2.41
N SER A 21 -4.70 -5.28 3.44
CA SER A 21 -3.74 -6.25 4.00
C SER A 21 -4.02 -6.67 5.46
N GLY A 22 -5.19 -6.29 6.00
CA GLY A 22 -5.63 -6.65 7.35
C GLY A 22 -5.64 -5.47 8.32
N ALA A 23 -5.66 -5.74 9.62
CA ALA A 23 -5.41 -4.75 10.66
C ALA A 23 -3.89 -4.66 10.95
N PRO A 24 -3.38 -3.54 11.47
CA PRO A 24 -1.96 -3.39 11.86
C PRO A 24 -1.66 -4.16 13.16
N ALA A 25 -1.91 -5.46 13.14
CA ALA A 25 -1.71 -6.37 14.25
C ALA A 25 -1.27 -7.72 13.68
N ARG A 26 -0.35 -8.38 14.38
CA ARG A 26 0.40 -9.57 13.94
C ARG A 26 1.39 -9.31 12.80
N THR A 27 2.55 -9.94 12.89
CA THR A 27 3.72 -9.74 12.01
C THR A 27 3.40 -9.98 10.54
N ASP A 28 2.61 -11.00 10.24
CA ASP A 28 2.21 -11.38 8.88
C ASP A 28 1.53 -10.23 8.12
N ARG A 29 0.73 -9.41 8.81
CA ARG A 29 0.05 -8.25 8.24
C ARG A 29 0.92 -6.99 8.27
N VAL A 30 1.60 -6.76 9.39
CA VAL A 30 2.51 -5.62 9.59
C VAL A 30 3.62 -5.59 8.54
N ALA A 31 4.11 -6.75 8.10
CA ALA A 31 5.12 -6.85 7.05
C ALA A 31 4.73 -6.09 5.77
N LYS A 32 3.45 -6.11 5.37
CA LYS A 32 2.98 -5.42 4.14
C LYS A 32 2.96 -3.91 4.34
N TYR A 33 2.55 -3.44 5.51
CA TYR A 33 2.61 -2.02 5.85
C TYR A 33 4.05 -1.51 5.89
N ASN A 34 4.96 -2.27 6.50
CA ASN A 34 6.38 -1.93 6.53
C ASN A 34 6.97 -1.91 5.12
N GLN A 35 6.52 -2.78 4.22
CA GLN A 35 6.94 -2.73 2.83
C GLN A 35 6.44 -1.47 2.12
N LEU A 36 5.20 -1.05 2.34
CA LEU A 36 4.71 0.22 1.80
C LEU A 36 5.53 1.42 2.30
N LEU A 37 5.95 1.42 3.57
CA LEU A 37 6.84 2.47 4.11
C LEU A 37 8.22 2.45 3.45
N ARG A 38 8.79 1.27 3.15
CA ARG A 38 10.06 1.19 2.40
C ARG A 38 9.91 1.67 0.96
N ILE A 39 8.82 1.30 0.28
CA ILE A 39 8.54 1.76 -1.08
C ILE A 39 8.34 3.28 -1.10
N GLU A 40 7.67 3.85 -0.09
CA GLU A 40 7.52 5.30 0.07
C GLU A 40 8.90 5.97 0.26
N ASP A 41 9.75 5.44 1.13
CA ASP A 41 11.12 5.93 1.35
C ASP A 41 11.99 5.83 0.09
N ASP A 42 11.90 4.73 -0.67
CA ASP A 42 12.64 4.51 -1.91
C ASP A 42 12.19 5.45 -3.05
N LEU A 43 10.91 5.83 -3.08
CA LEU A 43 10.35 6.75 -4.09
C LEU A 43 10.61 8.22 -3.75
N ASP A 44 10.84 8.55 -2.48
CA ASP A 44 11.12 9.90 -1.98
C ASP A 44 10.10 10.92 -2.55
N GLU A 45 10.55 11.99 -3.22
CA GLU A 45 9.70 13.03 -3.78
C GLU A 45 8.71 12.53 -4.87
N ALA A 46 8.94 11.34 -5.44
CA ALA A 46 8.05 10.74 -6.42
C ALA A 46 6.87 9.97 -5.80
N ALA A 47 6.88 9.75 -4.47
CA ALA A 47 5.81 9.03 -3.79
C ALA A 47 4.50 9.84 -3.79
N VAL A 48 3.37 9.16 -4.04
CA VAL A 48 2.04 9.79 -4.01
C VAL A 48 1.06 8.96 -3.19
N TYR A 49 0.56 9.55 -2.11
CA TYR A 49 -0.58 9.03 -1.36
C TYR A 49 -1.90 9.53 -1.95
N ALA A 50 -2.67 8.63 -2.58
CA ALA A 50 -3.91 9.00 -3.27
C ALA A 50 -5.03 9.52 -2.34
N GLY A 51 -5.07 9.09 -1.07
CA GLY A 51 -6.11 9.53 -0.13
C GLY A 51 -7.53 9.36 -0.70
N ARG A 52 -8.32 10.44 -0.75
CA ARG A 52 -9.69 10.42 -1.31
C ARG A 52 -9.73 10.20 -2.83
N SER A 53 -8.68 10.55 -3.57
CA SER A 53 -8.66 10.36 -5.03
C SER A 53 -8.62 8.88 -5.42
N ALA A 54 -8.29 7.98 -4.48
CA ALA A 54 -8.35 6.53 -4.65
C ALA A 54 -9.78 5.99 -4.90
N PHE A 55 -10.82 6.82 -4.74
CA PHE A 55 -12.23 6.47 -4.86
C PHE A 55 -12.93 7.22 -6.03
N PRO A 56 -12.45 7.10 -7.29
CA PRO A 56 -12.99 7.88 -8.41
C PRO A 56 -14.47 7.58 -8.70
N ARG A 57 -14.94 6.37 -8.35
CA ARG A 57 -16.35 5.96 -8.51
C ARG A 57 -17.31 6.69 -7.58
N PHE A 58 -16.82 7.32 -6.52
CA PHE A 58 -17.62 7.99 -5.49
C PHE A 58 -17.46 9.51 -5.53
N GLN A 59 -16.89 10.06 -6.59
CA GLN A 59 -16.84 11.50 -6.82
C GLN A 59 -18.23 11.98 -7.28
N GLY A 60 -18.86 12.82 -6.45
CA GLY A 60 -20.13 13.49 -6.69
C GLY A 60 -20.12 14.87 -6.04
#